data_AF-A0A4S2JLX9-F1
#
_entry.id   AF-A0A4S2JLX9-F1
#
_cell.length_a   1.000
_cell.length_b   1.000
_cell.length_c   1.000
_cell.angle_alpha   90.00
_cell.angle_beta   90.00
_cell.angle_gamma   90.00
#
_symmetry.space_group_name_H-M   'P 1'
#
loop_
_entity.id
_entity.type
_entity.pdbx_description
1 polymer ?
#
loop_
_entity_poly.entity_id
_entity_poly.type
_entity_poly.pdbx_seq_one_letter_code
_entity_poly.pdbx_strand_id
1 'polypeptide(L)'
;MNNILPLLLFNLFRTAKSSGDFHSIYVQLDPERFSVDQSDPCKSLSELNEEYWRRGRFSNCEVLEQEETGVFTLKITVDHDKLRPEHRHLPRDFYLWVLNRQLNLQEIGCATLTGYPGENRGVHFERAKLTFPAKGCICDKLKSQKFENGVRIKKCLLLETSTGSIHTEYIATYDVKFSHPVSRGDAVKLLGELNGGRKRCRFNMVPLSND
;
A
#
# COMPACT_ATOMS: atom_id res chain seq x y z
N MET A 1 68.73 -18.05 20.95
CA MET A 1 67.51 -18.64 21.54
C MET A 1 66.36 -17.68 21.32
N ASN A 2 65.38 -18.14 20.53
CA ASN A 2 63.94 -17.80 20.44
C ASN A 2 63.52 -16.31 20.35
N ASN A 3 62.98 -15.83 19.21
CA ASN A 3 61.57 -16.00 18.70
C ASN A 3 60.59 -15.23 19.64
N ILE A 4 59.69 -14.30 19.27
CA ILE A 4 58.73 -14.18 18.15
C ILE A 4 58.19 -12.72 18.11
N LEU A 5 57.99 -12.13 16.92
CA LEU A 5 56.98 -11.08 16.63
C LEU A 5 55.81 -11.78 15.88
N PRO A 6 54.59 -11.23 15.68
CA PRO A 6 53.85 -10.12 16.33
C PRO A 6 52.36 -10.51 16.61
N LEU A 7 51.54 -9.64 17.22
CA LEU A 7 50.09 -9.66 16.92
C LEU A 7 49.40 -8.31 17.15
N LEU A 8 48.97 -7.78 16.03
CA LEU A 8 48.00 -6.72 15.77
C LEU A 8 46.83 -6.70 16.78
N LEU A 9 46.64 -5.57 17.45
CA LEU A 9 45.34 -5.14 17.98
C LEU A 9 44.88 -3.91 17.20
N PHE A 10 44.47 -4.15 15.95
CA PHE A 10 43.56 -3.25 15.25
C PHE A 10 42.22 -3.31 16.00
N ASN A 11 41.99 -2.33 16.87
CA ASN A 11 40.63 -2.03 17.34
C ASN A 11 39.86 -1.39 16.18
N LEU A 12 39.36 -2.24 15.28
CA LEU A 12 38.23 -1.93 14.43
C LEU A 12 37.01 -1.75 15.33
N PHE A 13 36.76 -0.52 15.77
CA PHE A 13 35.39 -0.12 16.02
C PHE A 13 34.64 -0.24 14.69
N ARG A 14 33.98 -1.40 14.51
CA ARG A 14 32.86 -1.53 13.59
C ARG A 14 31.86 -0.46 13.99
N THR A 15 31.83 0.65 13.27
CA THR A 15 30.61 1.43 13.11
C THR A 15 29.56 0.45 12.59
N ALA A 16 28.61 0.07 13.45
CA ALA A 16 27.45 -0.69 13.05
C ALA A 16 26.71 0.15 12.00
N LYS A 17 26.94 -0.15 10.73
CA LYS A 17 26.15 0.38 9.62
C LYS A 17 24.79 -0.33 9.68
N SER A 18 23.88 0.25 10.44
CA SER A 18 22.45 -0.08 10.41
C SER A 18 21.68 1.22 10.20
N SER A 19 22.01 1.96 9.14
CA SER A 19 21.06 2.90 8.56
C SER A 19 20.25 2.12 7.53
N GLY A 20 19.30 1.31 8.00
CA GLY A 20 18.28 0.78 7.10
C GLY A 20 17.55 1.96 6.46
N ASP A 21 17.25 1.87 5.17
CA ASP A 21 16.41 2.87 4.51
C ASP A 21 14.94 2.60 4.89
N PHE A 22 14.33 3.50 5.66
CA PHE A 22 12.99 3.32 6.21
C PHE A 22 12.04 4.36 5.61
N HIS A 23 10.95 3.88 5.01
CA HIS A 23 9.90 4.74 4.47
C HIS A 23 8.59 4.54 5.23
N SER A 24 7.85 5.63 5.43
CA SER A 24 6.48 5.53 5.95
C SER A 24 5.46 5.49 4.82
N ILE A 25 4.49 4.59 4.91
CA ILE A 25 3.29 4.60 4.09
C ILE A 25 2.05 4.72 4.97
N TYR A 26 0.97 5.23 4.40
CA TYR A 26 -0.33 5.31 5.06
C TYR A 26 -1.21 4.17 4.59
N VAL A 27 -1.91 3.54 5.51
CA VAL A 27 -2.79 2.41 5.27
C VAL A 27 -4.18 2.74 5.79
N GLN A 28 -5.18 2.72 4.91
CA GLN A 28 -6.58 2.82 5.32
C GLN A 28 -7.18 1.43 5.43
N LEU A 29 -7.94 1.19 6.50
CA LEU A 29 -8.56 -0.10 6.78
C LEU A 29 -10.06 -0.09 6.50
N ASP A 30 -10.56 -1.22 5.99
CA ASP A 30 -11.98 -1.50 5.85
C ASP A 30 -12.64 -1.72 7.23
N PRO A 31 -13.50 -0.81 7.69
CA PRO A 31 -14.11 -0.90 9.02
C PRO A 31 -15.10 -2.06 9.15
N GLU A 32 -15.60 -2.60 8.03
CA GLU A 32 -16.48 -3.78 8.07
C GLU A 32 -15.69 -5.08 8.31
N ARG A 33 -14.37 -5.04 8.08
CA ARG A 33 -13.47 -6.18 8.26
C ARG A 33 -12.57 -6.06 9.48
N PHE A 34 -12.25 -4.85 9.92
CA PHE A 34 -11.29 -4.62 10.99
C PHE A 34 -11.82 -3.66 12.05
N SER A 35 -11.59 -4.04 13.30
CA SER A 35 -11.45 -3.08 14.40
C SER A 35 -9.96 -2.86 14.65
N VAL A 36 -9.58 -1.62 14.97
CA VAL A 36 -8.21 -1.29 15.37
C VAL A 36 -8.14 -1.27 16.89
N ASP A 37 -7.32 -2.15 17.45
CA ASP A 37 -6.92 -2.08 18.85
C ASP A 37 -5.92 -0.93 19.01
N GLN A 38 -6.30 0.13 19.69
CA GLN A 38 -5.40 1.29 19.89
C GLN A 38 -4.16 0.94 20.73
N SER A 39 -4.21 -0.12 21.53
CA SER A 39 -3.06 -0.58 22.32
C SER A 39 -2.04 -1.38 21.50
N ASP A 40 -2.49 -1.99 20.40
CA ASP A 40 -1.63 -2.63 19.41
C ASP A 40 -2.17 -2.37 17.98
N PRO A 41 -1.92 -1.17 17.41
CA PRO A 41 -2.47 -0.81 16.10
C PRO A 41 -1.93 -1.67 14.95
N CYS A 42 -0.82 -2.40 15.17
CA CYS A 42 -0.28 -3.29 14.16
C CYS A 42 -1.01 -4.61 14.07
N LYS A 43 -1.67 -5.05 15.15
CA LYS A 43 -2.27 -6.38 15.25
C LYS A 43 -3.10 -6.75 14.04
N SER A 44 -4.08 -5.91 13.71
CA SER A 44 -5.02 -6.12 12.59
C SER A 44 -4.32 -6.23 11.24
N LEU A 45 -3.23 -5.49 11.01
CA LEU A 45 -2.44 -5.60 9.78
C LEU A 45 -1.47 -6.79 9.79
N SER A 46 -0.99 -7.18 10.97
CA SER A 46 -0.06 -8.28 11.12
C SER A 46 -0.70 -9.63 10.86
N GLU A 47 -1.96 -9.80 11.25
CA GLU A 47 -2.76 -11.01 11.01
C GLU A 47 -2.99 -11.26 9.50
N LEU A 48 -2.99 -10.22 8.66
CA LEU A 48 -3.13 -10.35 7.21
C LEU A 48 -1.91 -10.98 6.52
N ASN A 49 -0.73 -10.86 7.15
CA ASN A 49 0.51 -11.45 6.66
C ASN A 49 1.64 -11.47 7.70
N GLU A 50 1.54 -12.36 8.68
CA GLU A 50 2.48 -12.43 9.81
C GLU A 50 3.96 -12.55 9.39
N GLU A 51 4.24 -13.22 8.26
CA GLU A 51 5.61 -13.49 7.83
C GLU A 51 6.43 -12.22 7.61
N TYR A 52 5.84 -11.19 7.00
CA TYR A 52 6.55 -9.94 6.71
C TYR A 52 6.69 -9.04 7.93
N TRP A 53 5.74 -9.11 8.86
CA TRP A 53 5.85 -8.44 10.16
C TRP A 53 6.92 -9.08 11.04
N ARG A 54 6.91 -10.42 11.16
CA ARG A 54 7.93 -11.16 11.93
C ARG A 54 9.35 -10.96 11.40
N ARG A 55 9.51 -10.81 10.09
CA ARG A 55 10.80 -10.48 9.47
C ARG A 55 11.15 -8.99 9.59
N GLY A 56 10.25 -8.17 10.11
CA GLY A 56 10.43 -6.73 10.30
C GLY A 56 10.48 -5.95 8.99
N ARG A 57 9.84 -6.44 7.92
CA ARG A 57 9.62 -5.65 6.70
C ARG A 57 8.62 -4.53 6.97
N PHE A 58 7.58 -4.84 7.72
CA PHE A 58 6.62 -3.87 8.24
C PHE A 58 6.80 -3.78 9.76
N SER A 59 6.67 -2.56 10.29
CA SER A 59 6.78 -2.27 11.72
C SER A 59 6.15 -0.93 12.05
N ASN A 60 6.02 -0.62 13.34
CA ASN A 60 5.60 0.68 13.88
C ASN A 60 4.30 1.20 13.27
N CYS A 61 3.16 0.89 13.89
CA CYS A 61 1.86 1.35 13.47
C CYS A 61 1.38 2.47 14.39
N GLU A 62 1.08 3.61 13.81
CA GLU A 62 0.54 4.77 14.50
C GLU A 62 -0.84 5.05 13.91
N VAL A 63 -1.87 5.08 14.75
CA VAL A 63 -3.21 5.54 14.34
C VAL A 63 -3.14 7.05 14.18
N LEU A 64 -3.32 7.53 12.96
CA LEU A 64 -3.31 8.96 12.66
C LEU A 64 -4.69 9.58 12.79
N GLU A 65 -5.70 8.85 12.34
CA GLU A 65 -7.07 9.35 12.23
C GLU A 65 -8.06 8.18 12.22
N GLN A 66 -9.24 8.42 12.79
CA GLN A 66 -10.42 7.60 12.61
C GLN A 66 -11.54 8.50 12.08
N GLU A 67 -12.10 8.15 10.92
CA GLU A 67 -13.20 8.88 10.32
C GLU A 67 -14.54 8.49 10.94
N GLU A 68 -15.56 9.34 10.79
CA GLU A 68 -16.94 9.04 11.22
C GLU A 68 -17.49 7.78 10.55
N THR A 69 -17.03 7.45 9.35
CA THR A 69 -17.36 6.21 8.64
C THR A 69 -16.68 4.97 9.22
N GLY A 70 -15.86 5.12 10.26
CA GLY A 70 -15.11 4.05 10.93
C GLY A 70 -13.76 3.72 10.29
N VAL A 71 -13.42 4.29 9.14
CA VAL A 71 -12.12 4.04 8.48
C VAL A 71 -10.99 4.56 9.35
N PHE A 72 -10.03 3.69 9.64
CA PHE A 72 -8.78 4.07 10.29
C PHE A 72 -7.71 4.34 9.26
N THR A 73 -6.97 5.44 9.45
CA THR A 73 -5.71 5.69 8.74
C THR A 73 -4.54 5.43 9.67
N LEU A 74 -3.69 4.47 9.32
CA LEU A 74 -2.49 4.12 10.06
C LEU A 74 -1.26 4.55 9.28
N LYS A 75 -0.26 5.08 9.96
CA LYS A 75 1.09 5.19 9.43
C LYS A 75 1.86 3.94 9.81
N ILE A 76 2.46 3.28 8.83
CA ILE A 76 3.35 2.13 9.06
C ILE A 76 4.73 2.39 8.49
N THR A 77 5.75 1.79 9.11
CA THR A 77 7.13 1.82 8.63
C THR A 77 7.43 0.60 7.76
N VAL A 78 8.06 0.85 6.61
CA VAL A 78 8.55 -0.15 5.67
C VAL A 78 10.07 -0.12 5.67
N ASP A 79 10.67 -1.26 6.01
CA ASP A 79 12.11 -1.48 5.87
C ASP A 79 12.42 -1.81 4.39
N HIS A 80 12.97 -0.82 3.70
CA HIS A 80 13.24 -0.89 2.25
C HIS A 80 14.33 -1.91 1.92
N ASP A 81 15.28 -2.12 2.84
CA ASP A 81 16.33 -3.13 2.71
C ASP A 81 15.80 -4.56 2.78
N LYS A 82 14.60 -4.76 3.32
CA LYS A 82 13.91 -6.05 3.34
C LYS A 82 12.99 -6.26 2.15
N LEU A 83 12.86 -5.28 1.25
CA LEU A 83 12.19 -5.44 -0.02
C LEU A 83 13.12 -6.12 -1.02
N ARG A 84 12.51 -6.80 -2.00
CA ARG A 84 13.27 -7.34 -3.13
C ARG A 84 13.87 -6.18 -3.94
N PRO A 85 15.09 -6.31 -4.49
CA PRO A 85 15.75 -5.21 -5.22
C PRO A 85 14.90 -4.59 -6.34
N GLU A 86 14.11 -5.42 -7.03
CA GLU A 86 13.21 -4.98 -8.10
C GLU A 86 12.03 -4.12 -7.60
N HIS A 87 11.65 -4.23 -6.32
CA HIS A 87 10.57 -3.42 -5.74
C HIS A 87 11.06 -2.07 -5.21
N ARG A 88 12.34 -1.98 -4.85
CA ARG A 88 12.94 -0.80 -4.20
C ARG A 88 12.93 0.45 -5.08
N HIS A 89 12.99 0.25 -6.39
CA HIS A 89 13.11 1.32 -7.38
C HIS A 89 11.86 1.47 -8.24
N LEU A 90 10.74 0.89 -7.80
CA LEU A 90 9.48 1.03 -8.52
C LEU A 90 9.00 2.48 -8.47
N PRO A 91 8.43 3.00 -9.57
CA PRO A 91 7.59 4.18 -9.52
C PRO A 91 6.55 4.08 -8.42
N ARG A 92 6.23 5.24 -7.86
CA ARG A 92 5.46 5.39 -6.62
C ARG A 92 4.16 4.59 -6.58
N ASP A 93 3.37 4.67 -7.64
CA ASP A 93 2.06 4.03 -7.72
C ASP A 93 2.19 2.50 -7.80
N PHE A 94 3.22 1.99 -8.47
CA PHE A 94 3.54 0.55 -8.53
C PHE A 94 4.13 0.05 -7.20
N TYR A 95 4.94 0.87 -6.54
CA TYR A 95 5.47 0.57 -5.20
C TYR A 95 4.34 0.38 -4.19
N LEU A 96 3.40 1.33 -4.12
CA LEU A 96 2.22 1.23 -3.24
C LEU A 96 1.37 0.01 -3.57
N TRP A 97 1.14 -0.26 -4.87
CA TRP A 97 0.41 -1.47 -5.27
C TRP A 97 1.09 -2.77 -4.78
N VAL A 98 2.42 -2.87 -4.89
CA VAL A 98 3.17 -4.00 -4.35
C VAL A 98 3.02 -4.10 -2.84
N LEU A 99 3.13 -2.99 -2.11
CA LEU A 99 3.00 -3.01 -0.65
C LEU A 99 1.58 -3.38 -0.19
N ASN A 100 0.54 -2.83 -0.82
CA ASN A 100 -0.85 -3.19 -0.52
C ASN A 100 -1.08 -4.70 -0.69
N ARG A 101 -0.57 -5.24 -1.80
CA ARG A 101 -0.60 -6.67 -2.10
C ARG A 101 0.16 -7.50 -1.07
N GLN A 102 1.29 -6.99 -0.59
CA GLN A 102 2.12 -7.67 0.42
C GLN A 102 1.49 -7.64 1.82
N LEU A 103 0.77 -6.58 2.18
CA LEU A 103 0.00 -6.53 3.42
C LEU A 103 -1.11 -7.58 3.43
N ASN A 104 -1.74 -7.84 2.28
CA ASN A 104 -2.93 -8.72 2.17
C ASN A 104 -2.61 -10.11 1.57
N LEU A 105 -1.41 -10.67 1.80
CA LEU A 105 -1.00 -11.90 1.10
C LEU A 105 -1.86 -13.13 1.44
N GLN A 106 -2.36 -13.22 2.67
CA GLN A 106 -3.15 -14.36 3.16
C GLN A 106 -4.65 -14.18 2.92
N GLU A 107 -5.08 -13.00 2.50
CA GLU A 107 -6.49 -12.62 2.44
C GLU A 107 -7.18 -12.86 1.10
N ILE A 108 -8.49 -13.09 1.20
CA ILE A 108 -9.43 -13.06 0.07
C ILE A 108 -10.16 -11.71 0.08
N GLY A 109 -10.03 -10.97 -1.02
CA GLY A 109 -10.45 -9.58 -1.12
C GLY A 109 -9.30 -8.63 -0.81
N CYS A 110 -9.64 -7.39 -0.49
CA CYS A 110 -8.67 -6.39 -0.09
C CYS A 110 -9.23 -5.61 1.09
N ALA A 111 -8.49 -5.65 2.18
CA ALA A 111 -8.82 -4.97 3.43
C ALA A 111 -8.31 -3.54 3.49
N THR A 112 -7.35 -3.21 2.61
CA THR A 112 -6.54 -2.01 2.79
C THR A 112 -6.35 -1.21 1.52
N LEU A 113 -6.17 0.09 1.71
CA LEU A 113 -5.64 1.03 0.71
C LEU A 113 -4.29 1.55 1.19
N THR A 114 -3.32 1.65 0.30
CA THR A 114 -2.01 2.26 0.63
C THR A 114 -1.78 3.56 -0.12
N GLY A 115 -1.25 4.55 0.59
CA GLY A 115 -0.87 5.86 0.07
C GLY A 115 0.36 6.41 0.79
N TYR A 116 0.72 7.65 0.49
CA TYR A 116 1.79 8.38 1.19
C TYR A 116 1.23 9.50 2.07
N PRO A 117 2.05 10.00 3.02
CA PRO A 117 1.70 11.18 3.81
C PRO A 117 1.27 12.35 2.92
N GLY A 118 0.10 12.92 3.20
CA GLY A 118 -0.40 14.13 2.55
C GLY A 118 -1.43 13.92 1.43
N GLU A 119 -1.56 12.72 0.86
CA GLU A 119 -2.48 12.48 -0.28
C GLU A 119 -3.92 12.19 0.12
N ASN A 120 -4.16 11.94 1.41
CA ASN A 120 -5.47 11.57 1.94
C ASN A 120 -6.08 12.66 2.84
N ARG A 121 -5.65 13.93 2.71
CA ARG A 121 -6.13 15.02 3.60
C ARG A 121 -7.53 15.53 3.25
N GLY A 122 -8.00 15.27 2.03
CA GLY A 122 -9.37 15.62 1.64
C GLY A 122 -10.38 14.66 2.26
N VAL A 123 -11.41 15.20 2.92
CA VAL A 123 -12.57 14.41 3.38
C VAL A 123 -13.29 13.78 2.18
N HIS A 124 -13.34 14.51 1.07
CA HIS A 124 -13.88 14.04 -0.20
C HIS A 124 -12.95 14.37 -1.37
N PHE A 125 -12.95 13.53 -2.39
CA PHE A 125 -12.18 13.73 -3.62
C PHE A 125 -12.97 13.35 -4.87
N GLU A 126 -12.75 14.06 -5.97
CA GLU A 126 -13.42 13.76 -7.25
C GLU A 126 -12.65 12.77 -8.12
N ARG A 127 -11.34 12.65 -7.88
CA ARG A 127 -10.43 11.88 -8.71
C ARG A 127 -9.49 11.03 -7.86
N ALA A 128 -9.07 9.92 -8.42
CA ALA A 128 -8.06 9.05 -7.82
C ALA A 128 -7.20 8.40 -8.89
N LYS A 129 -6.00 7.98 -8.49
CA LYS A 129 -5.21 7.03 -9.26
C LYS A 129 -5.60 5.62 -8.86
N LEU A 130 -5.88 4.77 -9.85
CA LEU A 130 -6.15 3.35 -9.67
C LEU A 130 -5.05 2.52 -10.32
N THR A 131 -4.33 1.74 -9.52
CA THR A 131 -3.19 0.92 -9.98
C THR A 131 -3.53 -0.56 -9.88
N PHE A 132 -3.37 -1.30 -10.98
CA PHE A 132 -3.74 -2.72 -11.08
C PHE A 132 -3.15 -3.39 -12.35
N PRO A 133 -3.22 -4.73 -12.49
CA PRO A 133 -2.78 -5.43 -13.69
C PRO A 133 -3.48 -4.96 -14.97
N ALA A 134 -2.71 -4.46 -15.93
CA ALA A 134 -3.16 -3.99 -17.23
C ALA A 134 -3.88 -5.12 -17.99
N LYS A 135 -5.14 -4.88 -18.34
CA LYS A 135 -5.94 -5.79 -19.17
C LYS A 135 -6.73 -5.00 -20.19
N GLY A 136 -6.93 -5.58 -21.37
CA GLY A 136 -7.73 -4.98 -22.44
C GLY A 136 -9.14 -4.57 -21.97
N CYS A 137 -9.56 -3.38 -22.39
CA CYS A 137 -10.88 -2.78 -22.14
C CYS A 137 -11.27 -2.60 -20.65
N ILE A 138 -10.29 -2.51 -19.73
CA ILE A 138 -10.60 -2.37 -18.30
C ILE A 138 -11.34 -1.07 -17.97
N CYS A 139 -11.04 0.04 -18.66
CA CYS A 139 -11.75 1.30 -18.44
C CYS A 139 -13.24 1.19 -18.76
N ASP A 140 -13.62 0.43 -19.79
CA ASP A 140 -15.04 0.24 -20.13
C ASP A 140 -15.75 -0.59 -19.05
N LYS A 141 -15.08 -1.62 -18.52
CA LYS A 141 -15.57 -2.39 -17.38
C LYS A 141 -15.77 -1.48 -16.16
N LEU A 142 -14.76 -0.71 -15.79
CA LEU A 142 -14.82 0.22 -14.65
C LEU A 142 -15.94 1.26 -14.78
N LYS A 143 -16.11 1.85 -15.98
CA LYS A 143 -17.20 2.82 -16.25
C LYS A 143 -18.60 2.17 -16.23
N SER A 144 -18.69 0.89 -16.60
CA SER A 144 -19.95 0.15 -16.62
C SER A 144 -20.37 -0.39 -15.24
N GLN A 145 -19.42 -0.50 -14.31
CA GLN A 145 -19.66 -1.02 -12.97
C GLN A 145 -20.56 -0.07 -12.18
N LYS A 146 -21.57 -0.65 -11.51
CA LYS A 146 -22.41 0.03 -10.54
C LYS A 146 -21.96 -0.42 -9.17
N PHE A 147 -21.42 0.50 -8.39
CA PHE A 147 -21.02 0.24 -7.02
C PHE A 147 -22.21 0.35 -6.08
N GLU A 148 -22.16 -0.34 -4.94
CA GLU A 148 -23.31 -0.46 -4.03
C GLU A 148 -23.73 0.90 -3.46
N ASN A 149 -22.76 1.78 -3.21
CA ASN A 149 -22.99 3.15 -2.75
C ASN A 149 -23.46 4.13 -3.85
N GLY A 150 -23.72 3.63 -5.07
CA GLY A 150 -24.23 4.44 -6.18
C GLY A 150 -23.16 5.27 -6.91
N VAL A 151 -21.90 5.28 -6.43
CA VAL A 151 -20.77 5.92 -7.12
C VAL A 151 -20.60 5.28 -8.50
N ARG A 152 -20.18 6.09 -9.48
CA ARG A 152 -19.81 5.62 -10.82
C ARG A 152 -18.49 6.23 -11.26
N ILE A 153 -17.70 5.48 -12.02
CA ILE A 153 -16.51 6.00 -12.69
C ILE A 153 -16.96 6.63 -14.02
N LYS A 154 -16.79 7.95 -14.15
CA LYS A 154 -17.16 8.73 -15.34
C LYS A 154 -16.03 8.84 -16.36
N LYS A 155 -14.79 8.98 -15.88
CA LYS A 155 -13.59 9.02 -16.72
C LYS A 155 -12.57 8.00 -16.21
N CYS A 156 -11.84 7.40 -17.13
CA CYS A 156 -10.75 6.48 -16.87
C CYS A 156 -9.71 6.69 -17.96
N LEU A 157 -8.54 7.21 -17.59
CA LEU A 157 -7.46 7.56 -18.51
C LEU A 157 -6.19 6.84 -18.07
N LEU A 158 -5.55 6.10 -18.98
CA LEU A 158 -4.25 5.49 -18.72
C LEU A 158 -3.21 6.60 -18.50
N LEU A 159 -2.51 6.56 -17.37
CA LEU A 159 -1.41 7.47 -17.06
C LEU A 159 -0.06 6.82 -17.38
N GLU A 160 0.15 5.62 -16.85
CA GLU A 160 1.45 4.95 -16.90
C GLU A 160 1.27 3.44 -16.98
N THR A 161 2.20 2.77 -17.65
CA THR A 161 2.32 1.31 -17.69
C THR A 161 3.71 0.92 -17.23
N SER A 162 3.84 -0.15 -16.46
CA SER A 162 5.14 -0.65 -16.00
C SER A 162 5.98 -1.09 -17.20
N THR A 163 7.29 -0.77 -17.18
CA THR A 163 8.24 -1.10 -18.26
C THR A 163 8.49 -2.60 -18.40
N GLY A 164 8.26 -3.36 -17.32
CA GLY A 164 8.33 -4.81 -17.29
C GLY A 164 7.24 -5.40 -16.40
N SER A 165 7.21 -6.72 -16.29
CA SER A 165 6.26 -7.41 -15.41
C SER A 165 6.64 -7.25 -13.94
N ILE A 166 5.68 -6.90 -13.10
CA ILE A 166 5.80 -6.92 -11.64
C ILE A 166 4.98 -8.10 -11.14
N HIS A 167 5.61 -9.05 -10.46
CA HIS A 167 4.97 -10.32 -10.08
C HIS A 167 4.25 -11.02 -11.25
N THR A 168 4.93 -11.13 -12.39
CA THR A 168 4.44 -11.75 -13.64
C THR A 168 3.26 -11.04 -14.31
N GLU A 169 2.91 -9.82 -13.89
CA GLU A 169 1.80 -9.04 -14.45
C GLU A 169 2.33 -7.69 -14.95
N TYR A 170 1.86 -7.21 -16.10
CA TYR A 170 2.06 -5.81 -16.48
C TYR A 170 1.09 -4.95 -15.68
N ILE A 171 1.60 -3.94 -14.97
CA ILE A 171 0.80 -3.10 -14.09
C ILE A 171 0.58 -1.75 -14.78
N ALA A 172 -0.60 -1.18 -14.63
CA ALA A 172 -0.91 0.15 -15.14
C ALA A 172 -1.58 0.99 -14.06
N THR A 173 -1.39 2.30 -14.15
CA THR A 173 -2.04 3.30 -13.33
C THR A 173 -2.95 4.16 -14.19
N TYR A 174 -4.18 4.36 -13.72
CA TYR A 174 -5.21 5.11 -14.41
C TYR A 174 -5.68 6.27 -13.53
N ASP A 175 -5.90 7.44 -14.13
CA ASP A 175 -6.68 8.52 -13.52
C ASP A 175 -8.16 8.22 -13.70
N VAL A 176 -8.88 8.10 -12.59
CA VAL A 176 -10.33 7.91 -12.57
C VAL A 176 -11.02 9.14 -12.01
N LYS A 177 -12.10 9.56 -12.67
CA LYS A 177 -13.01 10.60 -12.15
C LYS A 177 -14.34 9.96 -11.77
N PHE A 178 -14.81 10.24 -10.55
CA PHE A 178 -16.08 9.74 -10.05
C PHE A 178 -17.25 10.63 -10.46
N SER A 179 -18.48 10.13 -10.31
CA SER A 179 -19.72 10.83 -10.61
C SER A 179 -20.04 11.99 -9.66
N HIS A 180 -19.53 11.92 -8.45
CA HIS A 180 -19.60 12.92 -7.39
C HIS A 180 -18.39 12.74 -6.48
N PRO A 181 -18.07 13.70 -5.60
CA PRO A 181 -17.02 13.53 -4.61
C PRO A 181 -17.24 12.24 -3.79
N VAL A 182 -16.15 11.51 -3.55
CA VAL A 182 -16.11 10.23 -2.86
C VAL A 182 -15.41 10.42 -1.52
N SER A 183 -16.01 9.93 -0.43
CA SER A 183 -15.35 9.91 0.89
C SER A 183 -14.26 8.84 0.95
N ARG A 184 -13.33 8.92 1.90
CA ARG A 184 -12.34 7.83 2.08
C ARG A 184 -13.01 6.53 2.52
N GLY A 185 -14.05 6.62 3.36
CA GLY A 185 -14.99 5.52 3.65
C GLY A 185 -15.49 4.80 2.39
N ASP A 186 -16.08 5.57 1.47
CA ASP A 186 -16.55 5.04 0.19
C ASP A 186 -15.40 4.47 -0.65
N ALA A 187 -14.23 5.10 -0.65
CA ALA A 187 -13.06 4.64 -1.39
C ALA A 187 -12.64 3.22 -0.99
N VAL A 188 -12.61 2.95 0.31
CA VAL A 188 -12.27 1.62 0.84
C VAL A 188 -13.31 0.59 0.39
N LYS A 189 -14.60 0.91 0.49
CA LYS A 189 -15.70 0.03 0.03
C LYS A 189 -15.62 -0.26 -1.47
N LEU A 190 -15.44 0.78 -2.28
CA LEU A 190 -15.25 0.67 -3.74
C LEU A 190 -14.09 -0.26 -4.07
N LEU A 191 -12.98 -0.14 -3.34
CA LEU A 191 -11.82 -1.01 -3.55
C LEU A 191 -12.10 -2.45 -3.10
N GLY A 192 -12.85 -2.63 -2.00
CA GLY A 192 -13.36 -3.93 -1.56
C GLY A 192 -14.16 -4.63 -2.67
N GLU A 193 -15.10 -3.91 -3.29
CA GLU A 193 -15.89 -4.38 -4.43
C GLU A 193 -15.02 -4.72 -5.65
N LEU A 194 -14.08 -3.85 -6.03
CA LEU A 194 -13.15 -4.09 -7.15
C LEU A 194 -12.29 -5.34 -6.94
N ASN A 195 -11.89 -5.58 -5.69
CA ASN A 195 -11.12 -6.75 -5.30
C ASN A 195 -11.99 -7.99 -5.01
N GLY A 196 -13.32 -7.90 -5.15
CA GLY A 196 -14.31 -8.92 -4.76
C GLY A 196 -13.87 -10.37 -4.94
N GLY A 197 -13.56 -11.04 -3.82
CA GLY A 197 -13.16 -12.46 -3.79
C GLY A 197 -11.79 -12.78 -4.39
N ARG A 198 -11.02 -11.79 -4.85
CA ARG A 198 -9.70 -11.97 -5.46
C ARG A 198 -8.63 -12.01 -4.37
N LYS A 199 -7.69 -12.94 -4.49
CA LYS A 199 -6.55 -13.00 -3.57
C LYS A 199 -5.60 -11.82 -3.79
N ARG A 200 -5.00 -11.32 -2.70
CA ARG A 200 -3.81 -10.44 -2.69
C ARG A 200 -4.03 -9.06 -3.33
N CYS A 201 -5.11 -8.34 -3.02
CA CYS A 201 -5.36 -6.94 -3.46
C CYS A 201 -4.88 -6.60 -4.89
N ARG A 202 -5.69 -6.93 -5.89
CA ARG A 202 -5.41 -6.63 -7.31
C ARG A 202 -5.43 -5.14 -7.62
N PHE A 203 -6.23 -4.35 -6.89
CA PHE A 203 -6.35 -2.91 -7.06
C PHE A 203 -5.80 -2.18 -5.84
N ASN A 204 -5.11 -1.07 -6.06
CA ASN A 204 -4.81 -0.04 -5.06
C ASN A 204 -5.31 1.32 -5.58
N MET A 205 -5.86 2.15 -4.70
CA MET A 205 -6.35 3.49 -5.04
C MET A 205 -5.62 4.54 -4.21
N VAL A 206 -5.24 5.65 -4.86
CA VAL A 206 -4.66 6.82 -4.21
C VAL A 206 -5.52 8.03 -4.57
N PRO A 207 -6.26 8.62 -3.62
CA PRO A 207 -6.99 9.87 -3.83
C PRO A 207 -6.08 10.97 -4.40
N LEU A 208 -6.63 11.76 -5.32
CA LEU A 208 -5.98 12.97 -5.79
C LEU A 208 -6.61 14.17 -5.08
N SER A 209 -5.79 15.07 -4.57
CA SER A 209 -6.28 16.36 -4.09
C SER A 209 -6.98 17.10 -5.22
N ASN A 210 -8.11 17.74 -4.91
CA ASN A 210 -8.64 18.77 -5.78
C ASN A 210 -7.64 19.95 -5.66
N ASP A 211 -6.93 20.26 -6.75
CA ASP A 211 -6.08 21.45 -6.83
C ASP A 211 -6.87 22.73 -6.52
#